data_AF-A0A218WX92-F1
#
_entry.id   AF-A0A218WX92-F1
#
_cell.length_a   1.000
_cell.length_b   1.000
_cell.length_c   1.000
_cell.angle_alpha   90.00
_cell.angle_beta   90.00
_cell.angle_gamma   90.00
#
_symmetry.space_group_name_H-M   'P 1'
#
loop_
_entity.id
_entity.type
_entity.pdbx_description
1 polymer ?
#
loop_
_entity_poly.entity_id
_entity_poly.type
_entity_poly.pdbx_seq_one_letter_code
_entity_poly.pdbx_strand_id
1 'polypeptide(L)'
;MRTFSLSCKADGAEAHIKELITSAVTCGVQNLSLFLPKATLPSSIFTCSTLEKLRVQSGYFLKQPSSMCLSKLQVLTLSGVAFEDSDGEVVCQSVT
;
A
#
# COMPACT_ATOMS: atom_id res chain seq x y z
N MET A 1 -6.28 5.23 18.56
CA MET A 1 -6.20 5.16 17.09
C MET A 1 -4.72 5.24 16.68
N ARG A 2 -4.17 4.21 16.02
CA ARG A 2 -2.75 4.22 15.59
C ARG A 2 -2.65 4.61 14.12
N THR A 3 -2.03 5.75 13.84
CA THR A 3 -1.92 6.30 12.49
C THR A 3 -0.46 6.42 12.08
N PHE A 4 -0.14 6.01 10.85
CA PHE A 4 1.15 6.21 10.23
C PHE A 4 0.96 6.85 8.86
N SER A 5 1.74 7.90 8.58
CA SER A 5 1.72 8.59 7.29
C SER A 5 3.14 8.75 6.78
N LEU A 6 3.37 8.34 5.54
CA LEU A 6 4.66 8.47 4.88
C LEU A 6 4.48 9.16 3.54
N SER A 7 5.23 10.25 3.35
CA SER A 7 5.33 10.98 2.09
C SER A 7 6.80 11.11 1.74
N CYS A 8 7.23 10.49 0.66
CA CYS A 8 8.62 10.55 0.20
C CYS A 8 8.64 10.87 -1.28
N LYS A 9 9.50 11.81 -1.71
CA LYS A 9 9.69 12.17 -3.12
C LYS A 9 11.02 11.68 -3.70
N ALA A 10 11.86 11.04 -2.88
CA ALA A 10 13.24 10.75 -3.24
C ALA A 10 13.39 9.41 -3.98
N ASP A 11 14.09 9.46 -5.12
CA ASP A 11 14.63 8.27 -5.78
C ASP A 11 15.75 7.67 -4.90
N GLY A 12 15.75 6.35 -4.67
CA GLY A 12 16.84 5.63 -3.98
C GLY A 12 16.60 5.22 -2.51
N ALA A 13 15.45 5.53 -1.91
CA ALA A 13 15.13 5.16 -0.53
C ALA A 13 14.18 3.95 -0.39
N GLU A 14 14.00 3.15 -1.44
CA GLU A 14 12.97 2.10 -1.50
C GLU A 14 13.06 1.10 -0.35
N ALA A 15 14.26 0.58 -0.04
CA ALA A 15 14.47 -0.39 1.03
C ALA A 15 14.04 0.17 2.39
N HIS A 16 14.43 1.41 2.69
CA HIS A 16 14.09 2.08 3.94
C HIS A 16 12.60 2.43 4.02
N ILE A 17 11.98 2.86 2.91
CA ILE A 17 10.53 3.07 2.82
C ILE A 17 9.79 1.77 3.13
N LYS A 18 10.21 0.67 2.50
CA LYS A 18 9.61 -0.65 2.71
C LYS A 18 9.75 -1.12 4.17
N GLU A 19 10.90 -0.88 4.79
CA GLU A 19 11.14 -1.18 6.20
C GLU A 19 10.22 -0.36 7.11
N LEU A 20 10.11 0.95 6.90
CA LEU A 20 9.22 1.82 7.68
C LEU A 20 7.76 1.39 7.59
N ILE A 21 7.29 1.07 6.39
CA ILE A 21 5.93 0.58 6.16
C ILE A 21 5.73 -0.77 6.87
N THR A 22 6.68 -1.69 6.73
CA THR A 22 6.62 -3.01 7.36
C THR A 22 6.56 -2.89 8.88
N SER A 23 7.43 -2.06 9.46
CA SER A 23 7.43 -1.75 10.89
C SER A 23 6.10 -1.17 11.35
N ALA A 24 5.54 -0.19 10.64
CA ALA A 24 4.23 0.38 10.96
C ALA A 24 3.11 -0.68 10.97
N VAL A 25 3.11 -1.57 9.97
CA VAL A 25 2.18 -2.71 9.89
C VAL A 25 2.36 -3.67 11.06
N THR A 26 3.59 -4.04 11.39
CA THR A 26 3.88 -4.95 12.53
C THR A 26 3.54 -4.34 13.88
N CYS A 27 3.63 -3.02 14.02
CA CYS A 27 3.17 -2.29 15.20
C CYS A 27 1.64 -2.17 15.29
N GLY A 28 0.90 -2.78 14.35
CA GLY A 28 -0.56 -2.83 14.36
C GLY A 28 -1.20 -1.48 14.05
N VAL A 29 -0.66 -0.75 13.08
CA VAL A 29 -1.28 0.48 12.56
C VAL A 29 -2.73 0.22 12.13
N GLN A 30 -3.60 1.19 12.42
CA GLN A 30 -5.01 1.18 12.02
C GLN A 30 -5.25 2.06 10.79
N ASN A 31 -4.57 3.20 10.70
CA ASN A 31 -4.67 4.09 9.55
C ASN A 31 -3.30 4.26 8.91
N LEU A 32 -3.17 3.83 7.66
CA LEU A 32 -1.95 3.93 6.88
C LEU A 32 -2.18 4.85 5.67
N SER A 33 -1.38 5.91 5.56
CA SER A 33 -1.43 6.84 4.44
C SER A 33 -0.06 6.93 3.76
N LEU A 34 0.00 6.60 2.48
CA LEU A 34 1.24 6.51 1.71
C LEU A 34 1.14 7.42 0.49
N PHE A 35 2.08 8.35 0.36
CA PHE A 35 2.27 9.19 -0.83
C PHE A 35 3.68 8.92 -1.37
N LEU A 36 3.76 8.03 -2.36
CA LEU A 36 5.03 7.49 -2.85
C LEU A 36 5.01 7.52 -4.39
N PRO A 37 5.82 8.37 -5.06
CA PRO A 37 5.80 8.49 -6.51
C PRO A 37 6.36 7.25 -7.21
N LYS A 38 7.30 6.54 -6.56
CA LYS A 38 7.92 5.29 -7.04
C LYS A 38 8.29 4.41 -5.84
N ALA A 39 7.43 3.46 -5.48
CA ALA A 39 7.76 2.48 -4.46
C ALA A 39 6.93 1.20 -4.60
N THR A 40 7.60 0.06 -4.42
CA THR A 40 6.92 -1.22 -4.23
C THR A 40 6.33 -1.26 -2.83
N LEU A 41 5.02 -1.52 -2.71
CA LEU A 41 4.41 -1.76 -1.41
C LEU A 41 4.73 -3.17 -0.90
N PRO A 42 5.13 -3.35 0.36
CA PRO A 42 5.27 -4.67 0.95
C PRO A 42 3.91 -5.38 1.04
N SER A 43 3.92 -6.69 0.77
CA SER A 43 2.72 -7.53 0.83
C SER A 43 2.06 -7.55 2.21
N SER A 44 2.83 -7.27 3.27
CA SER A 44 2.35 -7.20 4.66
C SER A 44 1.25 -6.16 4.86
N ILE A 45 1.20 -5.09 4.06
CA ILE A 45 0.09 -4.12 4.13
C ILE A 45 -1.23 -4.83 3.86
N PHE A 46 -1.27 -5.71 2.87
CA PHE A 46 -2.49 -6.40 2.41
C PHE A 46 -2.91 -7.56 3.31
N THR A 47 -2.11 -7.91 4.33
CA THR A 47 -2.45 -8.95 5.32
C THR A 47 -2.58 -8.38 6.74
N CYS A 48 -2.52 -7.06 6.89
CA CYS A 48 -2.60 -6.40 8.19
C CYS A 48 -4.02 -6.46 8.76
N SER A 49 -4.23 -7.31 9.76
CA SER A 49 -5.54 -7.52 10.39
C SER A 49 -6.01 -6.36 11.28
N THR A 50 -5.12 -5.42 11.61
CA THR A 50 -5.47 -4.22 12.38
C THR A 50 -5.81 -3.02 11.51
N LEU A 51 -5.54 -3.11 10.21
CA LEU A 51 -5.66 -1.98 9.30
C LEU A 51 -7.14 -1.70 9.00
N GLU A 52 -7.60 -0.53 9.39
CA GLU A 52 -8.96 -0.04 9.20
C GLU A 52 -9.06 0.91 8.01
N LYS A 53 -8.02 1.71 7.76
CA LYS A 53 -7.97 2.64 6.62
C LYS A 53 -6.63 2.56 5.91
N LEU A 54 -6.67 2.33 4.61
CA LEU A 54 -5.53 2.35 3.73
C LEU A 54 -5.71 3.43 2.66
N ARG A 55 -4.78 4.38 2.62
CA ARG A 55 -4.70 5.38 1.56
C ARG A 55 -3.36 5.25 0.86
N VAL A 56 -3.40 5.01 -0.45
CA VAL A 56 -2.21 4.94 -1.27
C VAL A 56 -2.38 5.89 -2.44
N GLN A 57 -1.42 6.79 -2.56
CA GLN A 57 -1.24 7.61 -3.74
C GLN A 57 0.13 7.30 -4.34
N SER A 58 0.10 6.74 -5.53
CA SER A 58 1.28 6.39 -6.31
C SER A 58 1.15 6.97 -7.71
N GLY A 59 2.28 7.13 -8.41
CA GLY A 59 2.29 7.40 -9.85
C GLY A 59 2.72 6.17 -10.66
N TYR A 60 2.92 5.03 -10.00
CA TYR A 60 3.52 3.83 -10.57
C TYR A 60 2.70 2.58 -10.28
N PHE A 61 2.98 1.54 -11.07
CA PHE A 61 2.35 0.24 -10.93
C PHE A 61 2.70 -0.41 -9.58
N LEU A 62 1.67 -0.86 -8.87
CA LEU A 62 1.80 -1.75 -7.73
C LEU A 62 1.79 -3.18 -8.23
N LYS A 63 2.64 -4.02 -7.65
CA LYS A 63 2.50 -5.47 -7.83
C LYS A 63 1.20 -5.92 -7.16
N GLN A 64 0.39 -6.64 -7.92
CA GLN A 64 -0.84 -7.23 -7.40
C GLN A 64 -0.48 -8.23 -6.29
N PRO A 65 -1.05 -8.08 -5.08
CA PRO A 65 -0.87 -9.09 -4.04
C PRO A 65 -1.56 -10.39 -4.46
N SER A 66 -0.91 -11.54 -4.24
CA SER A 66 -1.47 -12.86 -4.54
C SER A 66 -2.66 -13.24 -3.65
N SER A 67 -2.77 -12.62 -2.48
CA SER A 67 -3.94 -12.68 -1.62
C SER A 67 -4.04 -11.42 -0.76
N MET A 68 -5.28 -10.99 -0.47
CA MET A 68 -5.57 -9.86 0.40
C MET A 68 -6.39 -10.35 1.59
N CYS A 69 -5.90 -10.13 2.80
CA CYS A 69 -6.57 -10.46 4.05
C CYS A 69 -6.58 -9.22 4.96
N LEU A 70 -7.50 -8.31 4.66
CA LEU A 70 -7.68 -7.03 5.32
C LEU A 70 -8.96 -7.03 6.16
N SER A 71 -9.02 -7.90 7.16
CA SER A 71 -10.25 -8.26 7.88
C SER A 71 -10.97 -7.12 8.61
N LYS A 72 -10.26 -6.02 8.92
CA LYS A 72 -10.83 -4.83 9.57
C LYS A 72 -10.92 -3.61 8.67
N LEU A 73 -10.54 -3.73 7.40
CA LEU A 73 -10.47 -2.60 6.50
C LEU A 73 -11.87 -2.09 6.18
N GLN A 74 -12.09 -0.82 6.50
CA GLN A 74 -13.33 -0.09 6.25
C GLN A 74 -13.17 0.90 5.10
N VAL A 75 -11.95 1.44 4.91
CA VAL A 75 -11.67 2.45 3.89
C VAL A 75 -10.44 2.05 3.09
N LEU A 76 -10.63 1.89 1.78
CA LEU A 76 -9.55 1.79 0.81
C LEU A 76 -9.62 3.00 -0.12
N THR A 77 -8.52 3.73 -0.24
CA THR A 77 -8.39 4.85 -1.18
C THR A 77 -7.13 4.64 -2.00
N LEU A 78 -7.30 4.45 -3.30
CA LEU A 78 -6.21 4.32 -4.25
C LEU A 78 -6.29 5.49 -5.23
N SER A 79 -5.19 6.22 -5.42
CA SER A 79 -5.13 7.37 -6.33
C SER A 79 -3.86 7.32 -7.17
N GLY A 80 -4.00 7.35 -8.50
CA GLY A 80 -2.86 7.22 -9.43
C GLY A 80 -2.17 5.85 -9.41
N VAL A 81 -2.77 4.88 -8.72
CA VAL A 81 -2.28 3.51 -8.61
C VAL A 81 -2.77 2.72 -9.82
N ALA A 82 -1.86 2.05 -10.52
CA ALA A 82 -2.19 0.99 -11.46
C ALA A 82 -1.64 -0.33 -10.90
N PHE A 83 -2.22 -1.47 -11.24
CA PHE A 83 -1.65 -2.78 -10.87
C PHE A 83 -0.96 -3.38 -12.08
N GLU A 84 0.27 -3.86 -11.91
CA GLU A 84 0.96 -4.65 -12.93
C GLU A 84 0.43 -6.09 -12.84
N ASP A 85 -0.34 -6.51 -13.84
CA ASP A 85 -0.71 -7.92 -13.98
C ASP A 85 0.48 -8.70 -14.52
N SER A 86 0.61 -9.96 -14.12
CA SER A 86 1.80 -10.78 -14.44
C SER A 86 1.92 -11.13 -15.93
N ASP A 87 0.94 -10.75 -16.75
CA ASP A 87 0.88 -10.99 -18.20
C ASP A 87 1.02 -9.71 -19.05
N GLY A 88 1.32 -8.55 -18.46
CA GLY A 88 1.47 -7.29 -19.22
C GLY A 88 0.15 -6.66 -19.71
N GLU A 89 -0.99 -7.23 -19.32
CA GLU A 89 -2.32 -6.67 -19.54
C GLU A 89 -2.73 -5.78 -18.35
N VAL A 90 -3.08 -4.53 -18.63
CA VAL A 90 -3.46 -3.54 -17.62
C VAL A 90 -4.90 -3.76 -17.15
N VAL A 91 -5.09 -4.41 -16.01
CA VAL A 91 -6.44 -4.58 -15.44
C VAL A 91 -6.75 -3.44 -14.47
N CYS A 92 -7.47 -2.42 -14.96
CA CYS A 92 -8.10 -1.41 -14.11
C CYS A 92 -9.29 -2.04 -13.37
N GLN A 93 -9.07 -2.77 -12.28
CA GLN A 93 -10.20 -3.23 -11.45
C GLN A 93 -10.74 -2.08 -10.60
N SER A 94 -11.96 -1.67 -10.93
CA SER A 94 -12.77 -0.78 -10.12
C SER A 94 -13.41 -1.61 -9.01
N VAL A 95 -12.93 -1.46 -7.77
CA VAL A 95 -13.59 -2.10 -6.61
C VAL A 95 -14.76 -1.20 -6.20
N THR A 96 -15.99 -1.63 -6.48
CA THR A 96 -17.23 -1.02 -5.98
C THR A 96 -17.63 -1.69 -4.67
#